data_AF-A0A5C1AAG9-F1
#
_entry.id   AF-A0A5C1AAG9-F1
#
_cell.length_a   1.000
_cell.length_b   1.000
_cell.length_c   1.000
_cell.angle_alpha   90.00
_cell.angle_beta   90.00
_cell.angle_gamma   90.00
#
_symmetry.space_group_name_H-M   'P 1'
#
loop_
_entity.id
_entity.type
_entity.pdbx_description
1 polymer ?
#
loop_
_entity_poly.entity_id
_entity_poly.type
_entity_poly.pdbx_seq_one_letter_code
_entity_poly.pdbx_strand_id
1 'polypeptide(L)'
;MATTAIQPLPTQTPPANETTRLLVGSVIGAAFILGGIVVAGSVVPKLFQGVTLGNTFVTAFIKILAQVAVVGGLAFLGGKMAGANPPRGLRGGIFLVISVVIAFFFLVRAVALNFGDIPGAVVAAGLGALGVRFLASKRGTDTMNTIEEQGWLHTTAYKRTQGRRMRQYTMIGILLVGLSGVWSMMHRDVLSTGDLVYAMPFGLPSLTAMTDAQFSVPLVLALATLWLAWRAINIPTFADFLIATEAEMNKVSWSSRKRLVQDTIVVLITTLLLTLFLLVIDLFWGWFLSDLLHILPKADPNKAKQSDETGLKQPW
;
A
#
# COMPACT_ATOMS: atom_id res chain seq x y z
N MET A 1 23.86 49.38 -5.58
CA MET A 1 23.33 48.01 -5.53
C MET A 1 22.32 47.94 -4.40
N ALA A 2 21.03 48.03 -4.70
CA ALA A 2 19.97 47.98 -3.70
C ALA A 2 19.30 46.60 -3.77
N THR A 3 19.43 45.84 -2.68
CA THR A 3 18.79 44.55 -2.48
C THR A 3 17.29 44.80 -2.25
N THR A 4 16.47 44.63 -3.30
CA THR A 4 15.02 44.72 -3.18
C THR A 4 14.53 43.49 -2.42
N ALA A 5 14.10 43.69 -1.18
CA ALA A 5 13.46 42.66 -0.37
C ALA A 5 12.15 42.23 -1.04
N ILE A 6 12.05 40.93 -1.36
CA ILE A 6 10.81 40.32 -1.84
C ILE A 6 9.86 40.27 -0.62
N GLN A 7 8.85 41.13 -0.63
CA GLN A 7 7.79 41.10 0.35
C GLN A 7 7.04 39.76 0.23
N PRO A 8 6.93 38.94 1.28
CA PRO A 8 6.11 37.74 1.22
C PRO A 8 4.66 38.16 0.98
N LEU A 9 4.03 37.52 -0.02
CA LEU A 9 2.63 37.71 -0.38
C LEU A 9 1.77 37.61 0.89
N PRO A 10 0.86 38.55 1.18
CA PRO A 10 0.05 38.48 2.39
C PRO A 10 -0.74 37.17 2.40
N THR A 11 -0.60 36.41 3.48
CA THR A 11 -1.40 35.22 3.78
C THR A 11 -2.85 35.66 3.93
N GLN A 12 -3.60 35.67 2.82
CA GLN A 12 -5.02 35.98 2.84
C GLN A 12 -5.70 34.90 3.69
N THR A 13 -6.17 35.29 4.87
CA THR A 13 -7.08 34.45 5.65
C THR A 13 -8.40 34.41 4.87
N PRO A 14 -8.89 33.23 4.47
CA PRO A 14 -10.12 33.17 3.70
C PRO A 14 -11.27 33.72 4.56
N PRO A 15 -12.21 34.50 3.97
CA PRO A 15 -13.36 35.03 4.70
C PRO A 15 -14.21 33.87 5.25
N ALA A 16 -14.80 34.03 6.43
CA ALA A 16 -15.55 32.98 7.16
C ALA A 16 -16.63 32.25 6.32
N ASN A 17 -17.14 32.91 5.27
CA ASN A 17 -18.10 32.33 4.33
C ASN A 17 -17.49 31.26 3.40
N GLU A 18 -16.18 31.33 3.11
CA GLU A 18 -15.49 30.36 2.24
C GLU A 18 -15.30 29.02 2.95
N THR A 19 -14.88 29.04 4.22
CA THR A 19 -14.75 27.85 5.07
C THR A 19 -16.08 27.11 5.20
N THR A 20 -17.17 27.83 5.42
CA THR A 20 -18.51 27.24 5.56
C THR A 20 -18.97 26.60 4.26
N ARG A 21 -18.73 27.25 3.11
CA ARG A 21 -19.07 26.71 1.78
C ARG A 21 -18.24 25.47 1.43
N LEU A 22 -16.95 25.47 1.78
CA LEU A 22 -16.06 24.32 1.59
C LEU A 22 -16.51 23.13 2.44
N LEU A 23 -16.87 23.38 3.71
CA LEU A 23 -17.35 22.34 4.62
C LEU A 23 -18.70 21.77 4.17
N VAL A 24 -19.67 22.62 3.81
CA VAL A 24 -20.97 22.17 3.30
C VAL A 24 -20.80 21.38 2.00
N GLY A 25 -19.97 21.88 1.07
CA GLY A 25 -19.68 21.17 -0.18
C GLY A 25 -19.01 19.80 0.04
N SER A 26 -18.07 19.71 0.98
CA SER A 26 -17.39 18.45 1.29
C SER A 26 -18.28 17.44 2.01
N VAL A 27 -19.15 17.89 2.91
CA VAL A 27 -20.14 17.03 3.58
C VAL A 27 -21.15 16.49 2.59
N ILE A 28 -21.69 17.33 1.69
CA ILE A 28 -22.63 16.89 0.64
C ILE A 28 -21.95 15.89 -0.31
N GLY A 29 -20.73 16.20 -0.78
CA GLY A 29 -19.97 15.30 -1.64
C GLY A 29 -19.64 13.96 -0.97
N ALA A 30 -19.25 13.99 0.31
CA ALA A 30 -18.99 12.80 1.11
C ALA A 30 -20.25 11.96 1.33
N ALA A 31 -21.38 12.60 1.67
CA ALA A 31 -22.67 11.92 1.83
C ALA A 31 -23.10 11.23 0.54
N PHE A 32 -22.88 11.87 -0.62
CA PHE A 32 -23.19 11.28 -1.92
C PHE A 32 -22.31 10.05 -2.23
N ILE A 33 -21.00 10.11 -1.96
CA ILE A 33 -20.08 8.99 -2.18
C ILE A 33 -20.40 7.84 -1.21
N LEU A 34 -20.58 8.13 0.08
CA LEU A 34 -20.91 7.12 1.09
C LEU A 34 -22.27 6.48 0.82
N GLY A 35 -23.28 7.28 0.46
CA GLY A 35 -24.59 6.79 0.02
C GLY A 35 -24.44 5.89 -1.22
N GLY A 36 -23.61 6.27 -2.18
CA GLY A 36 -23.32 5.44 -3.35
C GLY A 36 -22.63 4.12 -3.02
N ILE A 37 -21.69 4.11 -2.07
CA ILE A 37 -21.04 2.89 -1.58
C ILE A 37 -22.05 1.98 -0.87
N VAL A 38 -22.90 2.53 -0.01
CA VAL A 38 -23.94 1.75 0.70
C VAL A 38 -24.97 1.19 -0.28
N VAL A 39 -25.40 1.98 -1.27
CA VAL A 39 -26.29 1.53 -2.34
C VAL A 39 -25.62 0.44 -3.18
N ALA A 40 -24.36 0.62 -3.57
CA ALA A 40 -23.62 -0.40 -4.31
C ALA A 40 -23.43 -1.69 -3.50
N GLY A 41 -23.16 -1.59 -2.20
CA GLY A 41 -23.00 -2.73 -1.31
C GLY A 41 -24.31 -3.46 -1.00
N SER A 42 -25.45 -2.78 -0.98
CA SER A 42 -26.74 -3.38 -0.56
C SER A 42 -27.70 -3.70 -1.71
N VAL A 43 -27.71 -2.90 -2.77
CA VAL A 43 -28.65 -3.04 -3.90
C VAL A 43 -28.08 -3.96 -4.96
N VAL A 44 -26.79 -3.85 -5.29
CA VAL A 44 -26.18 -4.68 -6.34
C VAL A 44 -26.21 -6.17 -5.95
N PRO A 45 -25.86 -6.60 -4.73
CA PRO A 45 -25.97 -8.01 -4.39
C PRO A 45 -27.40 -8.55 -4.47
N LYS A 46 -28.41 -7.74 -4.12
CA LYS A 46 -29.83 -8.11 -4.21
C LYS A 46 -30.29 -8.30 -5.66
N LEU A 47 -29.83 -7.45 -6.58
CA LEU A 47 -30.15 -7.56 -8.01
C LEU A 47 -29.56 -8.81 -8.67
N PHE A 48 -28.47 -9.35 -8.11
CA PHE A 48 -27.83 -10.57 -8.58
C PHE A 48 -28.18 -11.82 -7.74
N GLN A 49 -29.19 -11.73 -6.86
CA GLN A 49 -29.72 -12.91 -6.16
C GLN A 49 -30.36 -13.86 -7.19
N GLY A 50 -29.83 -15.09 -7.29
CA GLY A 50 -30.31 -16.12 -8.22
C GLY A 50 -29.73 -16.07 -9.64
N VAL A 51 -28.83 -15.12 -9.94
CA VAL A 51 -28.15 -15.02 -11.25
C VAL A 51 -26.77 -15.66 -11.18
N THR A 52 -26.65 -16.90 -11.64
CA THR A 52 -25.37 -17.61 -11.80
C THR A 52 -24.95 -17.58 -13.27
N LEU A 53 -23.96 -16.73 -13.60
CA LEU A 53 -23.39 -16.64 -14.94
C LEU A 53 -22.11 -17.49 -15.00
N GLY A 54 -22.24 -18.71 -15.50
CA GLY A 54 -21.11 -19.63 -15.68
C GLY A 54 -20.52 -20.10 -14.35
N ASN A 55 -19.21 -19.87 -14.14
CA ASN A 55 -18.50 -20.24 -12.91
C ASN A 55 -18.70 -19.17 -11.82
N THR A 56 -18.67 -19.58 -10.55
CA THR A 56 -18.64 -18.73 -9.35
C THR A 56 -17.65 -17.57 -9.47
N PHE A 57 -16.46 -17.80 -10.07
CA PHE A 57 -15.48 -16.74 -10.32
C PHE A 57 -16.00 -15.65 -11.28
N VAL A 58 -16.61 -16.04 -12.40
CA VAL A 58 -17.13 -15.10 -13.41
C VAL A 58 -18.30 -14.32 -12.84
N THR A 59 -19.18 -14.99 -12.09
CA THR A 59 -20.30 -14.36 -11.39
C THR A 59 -19.81 -13.34 -10.36
N ALA A 60 -18.79 -13.67 -9.56
CA ALA A 60 -18.18 -12.76 -8.59
C ALA A 60 -17.50 -11.55 -9.28
N PHE A 61 -16.77 -11.80 -10.38
CA PHE A 61 -16.12 -10.76 -11.17
C PHE A 61 -17.14 -9.76 -11.74
N ILE A 62 -18.24 -10.24 -12.32
CA ILE A 62 -19.30 -9.39 -12.87
C ILE A 62 -19.99 -8.58 -11.77
N LYS A 63 -20.28 -9.19 -10.61
CA LYS A 63 -20.85 -8.48 -9.45
C LYS A 63 -19.95 -7.33 -9.00
N ILE A 64 -18.64 -7.55 -8.91
CA ILE A 64 -17.68 -6.50 -8.54
C ILE A 64 -17.61 -5.42 -9.60
N LEU A 65 -17.53 -5.78 -10.88
CA LEU A 65 -17.54 -4.79 -11.95
C LEU A 65 -18.82 -3.94 -11.91
N ALA A 66 -19.98 -4.56 -11.65
CA ALA A 66 -21.24 -3.84 -11.48
C ALA A 66 -21.19 -2.91 -10.25
N GLN A 67 -20.67 -3.35 -9.10
CA GLN A 67 -20.49 -2.50 -7.92
C GLN A 67 -19.56 -1.31 -8.20
N VAL A 68 -18.40 -1.56 -8.80
CA VAL A 68 -17.44 -0.52 -9.17
C VAL A 68 -18.02 0.44 -10.20
N ALA A 69 -18.79 -0.06 -11.18
CA ALA A 69 -19.47 0.77 -12.17
C ALA A 69 -20.56 1.65 -11.55
N VAL A 70 -21.32 1.15 -10.57
CA VAL A 70 -22.31 1.93 -9.83
C VAL A 70 -21.62 3.02 -9.00
N VAL A 71 -20.57 2.66 -8.23
CA VAL A 71 -19.80 3.63 -7.44
C VAL A 71 -19.13 4.67 -8.34
N GLY A 72 -18.52 4.24 -9.44
CA GLY A 72 -17.86 5.13 -10.40
C GLY A 72 -18.83 6.03 -11.15
N GLY A 73 -19.99 5.49 -11.56
CA GLY A 73 -21.07 6.24 -12.20
C GLY A 73 -21.66 7.29 -11.28
N LEU A 74 -21.88 6.94 -10.00
CA LEU A 74 -22.30 7.90 -8.98
C LEU A 74 -21.22 8.96 -8.74
N ALA A 75 -19.96 8.58 -8.55
CA ALA A 75 -18.87 9.54 -8.39
C ALA A 75 -18.76 10.51 -9.60
N PHE A 76 -18.99 10.01 -10.82
CA PHE A 76 -19.02 10.82 -12.04
C PHE A 76 -20.22 11.78 -12.07
N LEU A 77 -21.42 11.30 -11.71
CA LEU A 77 -22.63 12.12 -11.57
C LEU A 77 -22.46 13.22 -10.50
N GLY A 78 -21.88 12.88 -9.35
CA GLY A 78 -21.55 13.83 -8.30
C GLY A 78 -20.54 14.87 -8.77
N GLY A 79 -19.51 14.46 -9.51
CA GLY A 79 -18.55 15.37 -10.13
C GLY A 79 -19.18 16.30 -11.18
N LYS A 80 -20.15 15.80 -11.96
CA LYS A 80 -20.89 16.60 -12.94
C LYS A 80 -21.83 17.61 -12.27
N MET A 81 -22.40 17.27 -11.11
CA MET A 81 -23.26 18.17 -10.33
C MET A 81 -22.48 19.22 -9.52
N ALA A 82 -21.20 18.96 -9.19
CA ALA A 82 -20.36 19.89 -8.44
C ALA A 82 -19.97 21.17 -9.22
N GLY A 83 -20.29 21.25 -10.52
CA GLY A 83 -20.08 22.44 -11.35
C GLY A 83 -18.63 22.65 -11.82
N ALA A 84 -18.44 23.63 -12.72
CA ALA A 84 -17.17 23.88 -13.39
C ALA A 84 -16.08 24.55 -12.51
N ASN A 85 -16.47 25.16 -11.39
CA ASN A 85 -15.57 25.87 -10.47
C ASN A 85 -15.79 25.43 -9.01
N PRO A 86 -15.31 24.24 -8.61
CA PRO A 86 -15.35 23.83 -7.22
C PRO A 86 -14.47 24.78 -6.37
N PRO A 87 -14.87 25.13 -5.14
CA PRO A 87 -14.01 25.88 -4.22
C PRO A 87 -12.71 25.10 -3.96
N ARG A 88 -11.59 25.82 -3.84
CA ARG A 88 -10.27 25.23 -3.54
C ARG A 88 -10.36 24.42 -2.25
N GLY A 89 -9.84 23.19 -2.24
CA GLY A 89 -9.89 22.30 -1.08
C GLY A 89 -11.13 21.41 -1.01
N LEU A 90 -12.07 21.48 -1.97
CA LEU A 90 -13.30 20.67 -1.95
C LEU A 90 -12.99 19.17 -2.01
N ARG A 91 -12.05 18.74 -2.87
CA ARG A 91 -11.76 17.30 -3.04
C ARG A 91 -11.04 16.76 -1.81
N GLY A 92 -10.06 17.52 -1.31
CA GLY A 92 -9.39 17.21 -0.04
C GLY A 92 -10.36 17.17 1.13
N GLY A 93 -11.34 18.09 1.14
CA GLY A 93 -12.46 18.12 2.07
C GLY A 93 -13.33 16.88 2.04
N ILE A 94 -13.80 16.47 0.85
CA ILE A 94 -14.62 15.26 0.69
C ILE A 94 -13.88 14.04 1.24
N PHE A 95 -12.60 13.87 0.88
CA PHE A 95 -11.79 12.74 1.36
C PHE A 95 -11.60 12.74 2.87
N LEU A 96 -11.34 13.91 3.47
CA LEU A 96 -11.15 14.05 4.90
C LEU A 96 -12.45 13.75 5.66
N VAL A 97 -13.60 14.27 5.18
CA VAL A 97 -14.91 13.96 5.77
C VAL A 97 -15.20 12.46 5.71
N ILE A 98 -14.97 11.81 4.56
CA ILE A 98 -15.13 10.35 4.42
C ILE A 98 -14.24 9.61 5.42
N SER A 99 -12.96 10.00 5.54
CA SER A 99 -12.02 9.36 6.46
C SER A 99 -12.45 9.50 7.92
N VAL A 100 -12.94 10.68 8.31
CA VAL A 100 -13.47 10.95 9.66
C VAL A 100 -14.72 10.10 9.92
N VAL A 101 -15.65 10.01 8.95
CA VAL A 101 -16.87 9.20 9.09
C VAL A 101 -16.54 7.70 9.20
N ILE A 102 -15.59 7.20 8.41
CA ILE A 102 -15.15 5.80 8.47
C ILE A 102 -14.48 5.52 9.82
N ALA A 103 -13.54 6.36 10.26
CA ALA A 103 -12.88 6.21 11.55
C ALA A 103 -13.89 6.26 12.71
N PHE A 104 -14.84 7.19 12.65
CA PHE A 104 -15.95 7.31 13.60
C PHE A 104 -16.77 6.01 13.67
N PHE A 105 -17.18 5.47 12.51
CA PHE A 105 -17.95 4.24 12.43
C PHE A 105 -17.21 3.06 13.08
N PHE A 106 -15.93 2.84 12.74
CA PHE A 106 -15.16 1.74 13.30
C PHE A 106 -14.92 1.88 14.81
N LEU A 107 -14.68 3.10 15.30
CA LEU A 107 -14.42 3.35 16.71
C LEU A 107 -15.69 3.18 17.56
N VAL A 108 -16.82 3.76 17.12
CA VAL A 108 -18.13 3.57 17.77
C VAL A 108 -18.52 2.10 17.76
N ARG A 109 -18.34 1.41 16.63
CA ARG A 109 -18.60 -0.02 16.51
C ARG A 109 -17.74 -0.82 17.48
N ALA A 110 -16.44 -0.52 17.59
CA ALA A 110 -15.56 -1.22 18.51
C ALA A 110 -16.00 -1.04 19.97
N VAL A 111 -16.36 0.18 20.38
CA VAL A 111 -16.81 0.43 21.75
C VAL A 111 -18.16 -0.24 22.02
N ALA A 112 -19.13 -0.09 21.12
CA ALA A 112 -20.46 -0.65 21.31
C ALA A 112 -20.44 -2.19 21.40
N LEU A 113 -19.58 -2.86 20.63
CA LEU A 113 -19.45 -4.32 20.68
C LEU A 113 -18.74 -4.83 21.94
N ASN A 114 -17.84 -4.04 22.54
CA ASN A 114 -17.08 -4.45 23.73
C ASN A 114 -17.75 -4.03 25.05
N PHE A 115 -18.43 -2.88 25.07
CA PHE A 115 -18.94 -2.26 26.29
C PHE A 115 -20.48 -2.14 26.31
N GLY A 116 -21.17 -2.55 25.24
CA GLY A 116 -22.62 -2.48 25.11
C GLY A 116 -23.12 -1.17 24.49
N ASP A 117 -24.42 -1.11 24.24
CA ASP A 117 -25.04 -0.03 23.45
C ASP A 117 -25.01 1.33 24.15
N ILE A 118 -25.16 1.40 25.49
CA ILE A 118 -25.17 2.68 26.21
C ILE A 118 -23.78 3.36 26.15
N PRO A 119 -22.66 2.69 26.49
CA PRO A 119 -21.32 3.27 26.29
C PRO A 119 -21.02 3.58 24.82
N GLY A 120 -21.47 2.73 23.89
CA GLY A 120 -21.36 2.98 22.46
C GLY A 120 -22.02 4.29 22.02
N ALA A 121 -23.23 4.58 22.52
CA ALA A 121 -23.98 5.79 22.18
C ALA A 121 -23.33 7.05 22.75
N VAL A 122 -22.78 6.99 23.96
CA VAL A 122 -22.04 8.11 24.57
C VAL A 122 -20.78 8.43 23.77
N VAL A 123 -20.03 7.39 23.36
CA VAL A 123 -18.84 7.57 22.51
C VAL A 123 -19.22 8.09 21.12
N ALA A 124 -20.33 7.63 20.55
CA ALA A 124 -20.85 8.15 19.29
C ALA A 124 -21.18 9.66 19.36
N ALA A 125 -21.85 10.10 20.43
CA ALA A 125 -22.13 11.51 20.63
C ALA A 125 -20.85 12.34 20.80
N GLY A 126 -19.91 11.87 21.63
CA GLY A 126 -18.65 12.55 21.90
C GLY A 126 -17.75 12.68 20.69
N LEU A 127 -17.51 11.57 19.98
CA LEU A 127 -16.68 11.57 18.77
C LEU A 127 -17.35 12.29 17.60
N GLY A 128 -18.68 12.24 17.50
CA GLY A 128 -19.43 12.99 16.50
C GLY A 128 -19.25 14.50 16.68
N ALA A 129 -19.42 14.99 17.91
CA ALA A 129 -19.19 16.39 18.25
C ALA A 129 -17.73 16.81 18.01
N LEU A 130 -16.76 15.95 18.38
CA LEU A 130 -15.34 16.21 18.16
C LEU A 130 -15.00 16.24 16.66
N GLY A 131 -15.55 15.32 15.87
CA GLY A 131 -15.37 15.26 14.42
C GLY A 131 -15.91 16.50 13.73
N VAL A 132 -17.14 16.92 14.06
CA VAL A 132 -17.72 18.17 13.54
C VAL A 132 -16.89 19.38 13.95
N ARG A 133 -16.45 19.45 15.21
CA ARG A 133 -15.59 20.54 15.72
C ARG A 133 -14.23 20.57 15.01
N PHE A 134 -13.64 19.41 14.72
CA PHE A 134 -12.39 19.30 13.98
C PHE A 134 -12.54 19.79 12.55
N LEU A 135 -13.59 19.34 11.84
CA LEU A 135 -13.90 19.75 10.47
C LEU A 135 -14.17 21.25 10.37
N ALA A 136 -14.90 21.82 11.32
CA ALA A 136 -15.20 23.25 11.38
C ALA A 136 -14.02 24.12 11.87
N SER A 137 -12.94 23.52 12.35
CA SER A 137 -11.77 24.26 12.82
C SER A 137 -10.85 24.69 11.68
N LYS A 138 -10.04 25.73 11.93
CA LYS A 138 -9.00 26.19 11.00
C LYS A 138 -8.03 25.05 10.59
N ARG A 139 -7.66 24.20 11.55
CA ARG A 139 -6.80 23.02 11.32
C ARG A 139 -7.42 22.04 10.33
N GLY A 140 -8.74 21.83 10.41
CA GLY A 140 -9.47 20.99 9.48
C GLY A 140 -9.35 21.52 8.06
N THR A 141 -9.62 22.82 7.87
CA THR A 141 -9.54 23.48 6.55
C THR A 141 -8.12 23.46 5.98
N ASP A 142 -7.11 23.72 6.80
CA ASP A 142 -5.71 23.65 6.39
C ASP A 142 -5.32 22.22 5.98
N THR A 143 -5.85 21.20 6.69
CA THR A 143 -5.65 19.78 6.32
C THR A 143 -6.34 19.45 5.00
N MET A 144 -7.54 19.98 4.74
CA MET A 144 -8.25 19.79 3.46
C MET A 144 -7.46 20.38 2.29
N ASN A 145 -6.92 21.59 2.47
CA ASN A 145 -6.12 22.27 1.45
C ASN A 145 -4.80 21.53 1.19
N THR A 146 -4.08 21.13 2.24
CA THR A 146 -2.82 20.38 2.09
C THR A 146 -3.02 19.02 1.41
N ILE A 147 -4.11 18.30 1.69
CA ILE A 147 -4.44 17.04 0.99
C ILE A 147 -4.69 17.29 -0.50
N GLU A 148 -5.36 18.39 -0.84
CA GLU A 148 -5.60 18.76 -2.23
C GLU A 148 -4.31 19.17 -2.95
N GLU A 149 -3.47 19.98 -2.30
CA GLU A 149 -2.17 20.45 -2.81
C GLU A 149 -1.18 19.31 -3.07
N GLN A 150 -1.20 18.25 -2.25
CA GLN A 150 -0.39 17.05 -2.48
C GLN A 150 -0.75 16.34 -3.80
N GLY A 151 -1.88 16.67 -4.42
CA GLY A 151 -2.22 16.18 -5.74
C GLY A 151 -2.87 14.80 -5.75
N TRP A 152 -3.12 14.16 -4.60
CA TRP A 152 -3.68 12.80 -4.47
C TRP A 152 -5.03 12.61 -5.14
N LEU A 153 -5.81 13.69 -5.34
CA LEU A 153 -7.19 13.66 -5.87
C LEU A 153 -7.36 14.32 -7.25
N HIS A 154 -6.26 14.68 -7.91
CA HIS A 154 -6.23 15.20 -9.29
C HIS A 154 -6.04 14.11 -10.35
N THR A 155 -6.99 13.91 -11.24
CA THR A 155 -6.94 12.90 -12.31
C THR A 155 -6.01 13.22 -13.49
N THR A 156 -5.32 14.36 -13.47
CA THR A 156 -4.42 14.78 -14.55
C THR A 156 -3.03 14.16 -14.37
N ALA A 157 -2.49 13.57 -15.45
CA ALA A 157 -1.15 13.00 -15.43
C ALA A 157 -0.08 14.11 -15.49
N TYR A 158 0.78 14.14 -14.48
CA TYR A 158 1.85 15.12 -14.32
C TYR A 158 3.08 14.76 -15.18
N LYS A 159 3.47 15.68 -16.08
CA LYS A 159 4.64 15.58 -16.99
C LYS A 159 4.81 14.18 -17.62
N ARG A 160 3.96 13.85 -18.62
CA ARG A 160 3.81 12.49 -19.18
C ARG A 160 5.05 11.90 -19.89
N THR A 161 5.99 12.73 -20.33
CA THR A 161 7.10 12.31 -21.20
C THR A 161 8.45 12.14 -20.46
N GLN A 162 8.59 12.66 -19.24
CA GLN A 162 9.83 12.61 -18.45
C GLN A 162 9.74 11.52 -17.37
N GLY A 163 10.86 10.87 -17.02
CA GLY A 163 10.85 9.86 -15.95
C GLY A 163 10.32 8.48 -16.39
N ARG A 164 10.06 8.25 -17.69
CA ARG A 164 9.17 7.16 -18.12
C ARG A 164 9.67 5.78 -17.71
N ARG A 165 10.98 5.50 -17.86
CA ARG A 165 11.54 4.19 -17.51
C ARG A 165 11.50 3.95 -16.01
N MET A 166 11.97 4.92 -15.23
CA MET A 166 11.99 4.81 -13.77
C MET A 166 10.58 4.65 -13.19
N ARG A 167 9.61 5.42 -13.70
CA ARG A 167 8.19 5.30 -13.34
C ARG A 167 7.63 3.92 -13.66
N GLN A 168 7.89 3.38 -14.85
CA GLN A 168 7.43 2.03 -15.21
C GLN A 168 8.03 0.96 -14.29
N TYR A 169 9.32 1.05 -13.94
CA TYR A 169 9.96 0.11 -13.03
C TYR A 169 9.39 0.19 -11.61
N THR A 170 9.16 1.39 -11.09
CA THR A 170 8.50 1.56 -9.78
C THR A 170 7.07 1.02 -9.81
N MET A 171 6.34 1.20 -10.92
CA MET A 171 4.99 0.63 -11.09
C MET A 171 5.01 -0.88 -11.00
N ILE A 172 5.91 -1.50 -11.75
CA ILE A 172 6.09 -2.94 -11.77
C ILE A 172 6.48 -3.43 -10.37
N GLY A 173 7.37 -2.73 -9.67
CA GLY A 173 7.75 -3.05 -8.29
C GLY A 173 6.56 -3.05 -7.33
N ILE A 174 5.76 -1.97 -7.33
CA ILE A 174 4.55 -1.88 -6.48
C ILE A 174 3.54 -2.97 -6.85
N LEU A 175 3.34 -3.23 -8.15
CA LEU A 175 2.44 -4.28 -8.63
C LEU A 175 2.91 -5.67 -8.20
N LEU A 176 4.20 -5.98 -8.31
CA LEU A 176 4.75 -7.27 -7.89
C LEU A 176 4.55 -7.48 -6.39
N VAL A 177 4.83 -6.47 -5.57
CA VAL A 177 4.63 -6.55 -4.11
C VAL A 177 3.15 -6.69 -3.76
N GLY A 178 2.28 -5.87 -4.34
CA GLY A 178 0.85 -5.91 -4.02
C GLY A 178 0.14 -7.16 -4.54
N LEU A 179 0.43 -7.57 -5.79
CA LEU A 179 -0.14 -8.80 -6.37
C LEU A 179 0.42 -10.06 -5.70
N SER A 180 1.68 -10.07 -5.28
CA SER A 180 2.20 -11.19 -4.46
C SER A 180 1.54 -11.24 -3.09
N GLY A 181 1.19 -10.10 -2.50
CA GLY A 181 0.35 -10.02 -1.30
C GLY A 181 -1.04 -10.63 -1.50
N VAL A 182 -1.73 -10.27 -2.59
CA VAL A 182 -3.02 -10.86 -2.98
C VAL A 182 -2.89 -12.37 -3.19
N TRP A 183 -1.86 -12.80 -3.92
CA TRP A 183 -1.59 -14.21 -4.20
C TRP A 183 -1.37 -15.01 -2.91
N SER A 184 -0.56 -14.48 -1.99
CA SER A 184 -0.33 -15.08 -0.67
C SER A 184 -1.62 -15.20 0.14
N MET A 185 -2.49 -14.20 0.10
CA MET A 185 -3.79 -14.20 0.77
C MET A 185 -4.75 -15.25 0.20
N MET A 186 -4.78 -15.42 -1.13
CA MET A 186 -5.59 -16.44 -1.79
C MET A 186 -5.16 -17.88 -1.46
N HIS A 187 -3.86 -18.12 -1.25
CA HIS A 187 -3.34 -19.46 -0.98
C HIS A 187 -3.38 -19.87 0.50
N ARG A 188 -3.62 -18.92 1.42
CA ARG A 188 -3.55 -19.16 2.87
C ARG A 188 -4.92 -19.35 3.53
N ASP A 189 -6.01 -19.41 2.77
CA ASP A 189 -7.40 -19.53 3.26
C ASP A 189 -7.73 -18.60 4.43
N VAL A 190 -7.10 -17.42 4.45
CA VAL A 190 -7.26 -16.42 5.53
C VAL A 190 -8.63 -15.75 5.51
N LEU A 191 -9.45 -16.01 4.48
CA LEU A 191 -10.83 -15.52 4.38
C LEU A 191 -11.80 -16.67 4.52
N SER A 192 -12.68 -16.54 5.52
CA SER A 192 -13.81 -17.44 5.72
C SER A 192 -14.70 -17.48 4.47
N THR A 193 -15.09 -18.69 4.06
CA THR A 193 -16.06 -18.94 3.00
C THR A 193 -17.44 -18.43 3.44
N GLY A 194 -17.76 -17.18 3.11
CA GLY A 194 -19.05 -16.57 3.45
C GLY A 194 -19.18 -15.11 3.02
N ASP A 195 -20.32 -14.51 3.36
CA ASP A 195 -20.59 -13.09 3.17
C ASP A 195 -19.85 -12.25 4.21
N LEU A 196 -19.25 -11.15 3.78
CA LEU A 196 -18.61 -10.20 4.67
C LEU A 196 -19.70 -9.30 5.27
N VAL A 197 -20.22 -9.75 6.41
CA VAL A 197 -21.30 -9.09 7.16
C VAL A 197 -20.70 -8.30 8.32
N TYR A 198 -20.91 -6.98 8.31
CA TYR A 198 -20.60 -6.14 9.46
C TYR A 198 -21.82 -6.06 10.38
N ALA A 199 -21.70 -6.66 11.57
CA ALA A 199 -22.65 -6.43 12.66
C ALA A 199 -22.64 -4.94 13.02
N MET A 200 -23.82 -4.32 12.93
CA MET A 200 -24.02 -2.92 13.32
C MET A 200 -24.41 -2.85 14.80
N PRO A 201 -23.85 -1.90 15.57
CA PRO A 201 -24.28 -1.66 16.95
C PRO A 201 -25.70 -1.07 17.00
N PHE A 202 -26.31 -1.01 18.19
CA PHE A 202 -27.63 -0.41 18.43
C PHE A 202 -28.82 -1.15 17.81
N GLY A 203 -28.74 -2.47 17.67
CA GLY A 203 -29.84 -3.28 17.12
C GLY A 203 -30.14 -3.01 15.63
N LEU A 204 -29.26 -2.30 14.93
CA LEU A 204 -29.40 -2.05 13.50
C LEU A 204 -29.17 -3.35 12.70
N PRO A 205 -29.89 -3.56 11.58
CA PRO A 205 -29.73 -4.76 10.76
C PRO A 205 -28.30 -4.85 10.22
N SER A 206 -27.70 -6.03 10.20
CA SER A 206 -26.32 -6.19 9.77
C SER A 206 -26.11 -5.76 8.31
N LEU A 207 -25.04 -5.01 8.04
CA LEU A 207 -24.70 -4.55 6.69
C LEU A 207 -23.84 -5.61 5.99
N THR A 208 -24.39 -6.28 4.97
CA THR A 208 -23.59 -7.12 4.07
C THR A 208 -22.81 -6.21 3.14
N ALA A 209 -21.50 -6.06 3.38
CA ALA A 209 -20.66 -5.18 2.58
C ALA A 209 -20.23 -5.84 1.27
N MET A 210 -19.94 -7.15 1.29
CA MET A 210 -19.52 -7.91 0.12
C MET A 210 -20.02 -9.36 0.21
N THR A 211 -20.61 -9.86 -0.87
CA THR A 211 -21.03 -11.26 -1.04
C THR A 211 -19.84 -12.06 -1.59
N ASP A 212 -19.66 -13.31 -1.17
CA ASP A 212 -18.53 -14.17 -1.55
C ASP A 212 -17.15 -13.57 -1.22
N ALA A 213 -16.83 -13.41 0.08
CA ALA A 213 -15.61 -12.75 0.55
C ALA A 213 -14.31 -13.36 0.01
N GLN A 214 -14.30 -14.68 -0.24
CA GLN A 214 -13.13 -15.43 -0.69
C GLN A 214 -12.59 -14.97 -2.06
N PHE A 215 -13.48 -14.59 -2.99
CA PHE A 215 -13.07 -14.12 -4.32
C PHE A 215 -13.20 -12.60 -4.46
N SER A 216 -14.16 -12.00 -3.75
CA SER A 216 -14.42 -10.58 -3.88
C SER A 216 -13.34 -9.71 -3.25
N VAL A 217 -12.86 -10.08 -2.06
CA VAL A 217 -11.85 -9.29 -1.35
C VAL A 217 -10.49 -9.31 -2.06
N PRO A 218 -9.95 -10.47 -2.50
CA PRO A 218 -8.69 -10.47 -3.25
C PRO A 218 -8.80 -9.71 -4.57
N LEU A 219 -9.93 -9.79 -5.27
CA LEU A 219 -10.13 -9.07 -6.53
C LEU A 219 -10.16 -7.55 -6.31
N VAL A 220 -10.91 -7.07 -5.30
CA VAL A 220 -10.94 -5.64 -4.97
C VAL A 220 -9.57 -5.16 -4.50
N LEU A 221 -8.83 -5.97 -3.74
CA LEU A 221 -7.49 -5.62 -3.29
C LEU A 221 -6.49 -5.58 -4.46
N ALA A 222 -6.64 -6.46 -5.45
CA ALA A 222 -5.85 -6.43 -6.68
C ALA A 222 -6.16 -5.17 -7.53
N LEU A 223 -7.44 -4.82 -7.71
CA LEU A 223 -7.86 -3.60 -8.41
C LEU A 223 -7.39 -2.35 -7.67
N ALA A 224 -7.50 -2.33 -6.34
CA ALA A 224 -7.01 -1.24 -5.50
C ALA A 224 -5.48 -1.10 -5.60
N THR A 225 -4.75 -2.23 -5.62
CA THR A 225 -3.30 -2.25 -5.84
C THR A 225 -2.95 -1.67 -7.21
N LEU A 226 -3.68 -2.04 -8.26
CA LEU A 226 -3.45 -1.53 -9.60
C LEU A 226 -3.70 -0.02 -9.67
N TRP A 227 -4.81 0.44 -9.07
CA TRP A 227 -5.12 1.86 -8.98
C TRP A 227 -4.06 2.63 -8.17
N LEU A 228 -3.65 2.11 -7.01
CA LEU A 228 -2.62 2.70 -6.16
C LEU A 228 -1.27 2.76 -6.87
N ALA A 229 -0.87 1.71 -7.58
CA ALA A 229 0.37 1.68 -8.35
C ALA A 229 0.37 2.74 -9.46
N TRP A 230 -0.72 2.81 -10.24
CA TRP A 230 -0.89 3.87 -11.23
C TRP A 230 -0.90 5.26 -10.57
N ARG A 231 -1.54 5.39 -9.41
CA ARG A 231 -1.73 6.67 -8.77
C ARG A 231 -0.46 7.21 -8.14
N ALA A 232 0.24 6.41 -7.36
CA ALA A 232 1.45 6.77 -6.63
C ALA A 232 2.47 7.46 -7.55
N ILE A 233 2.61 6.96 -8.78
CA ILE A 233 3.57 7.42 -9.78
C ILE A 233 3.18 8.75 -10.43
N ASN A 234 1.89 9.07 -10.44
CA ASN A 234 1.37 10.31 -11.02
C ASN A 234 1.29 11.45 -9.99
N ILE A 235 1.68 11.22 -8.73
CA ILE A 235 1.74 12.27 -7.70
C ILE A 235 2.89 13.23 -8.01
N PRO A 236 2.68 14.55 -8.07
CA PRO A 236 3.70 15.52 -8.52
C PRO A 236 5.04 15.43 -7.79
N THR A 237 5.02 15.35 -6.46
CA THR A 237 6.23 15.31 -5.62
C THR A 237 7.05 14.04 -5.85
N PHE A 238 6.39 12.88 -5.87
CA PHE A 238 7.05 11.61 -6.13
C PHE A 238 7.51 11.50 -7.60
N ALA A 239 6.71 12.02 -8.52
CA ALA A 239 7.01 12.05 -9.94
C ALA A 239 8.25 12.89 -10.26
N ASP A 240 8.42 14.06 -9.62
CA ASP A 240 9.63 14.88 -9.74
C ASP A 240 10.86 14.19 -9.12
N PHE A 241 10.70 13.47 -8.00
CA PHE A 241 11.77 12.63 -7.43
C PHE A 241 12.22 11.52 -8.38
N LEU A 242 11.28 10.82 -9.04
CA LEU A 242 11.61 9.77 -10.01
C LEU A 242 12.27 10.33 -11.28
N ILE A 243 11.89 11.53 -11.71
CA ILE A 243 12.56 12.22 -12.82
C ILE A 243 13.99 12.59 -12.42
N ALA A 244 14.18 13.17 -11.23
CA ALA A 244 15.50 13.52 -10.72
C ALA A 244 16.39 12.27 -10.58
N THR A 245 15.83 11.16 -10.08
CA THR A 245 16.54 9.87 -9.97
C THR A 245 16.93 9.33 -11.33
N GLU A 246 16.07 9.43 -12.36
CA GLU A 246 16.42 9.05 -13.74
C GLU A 246 17.56 9.93 -14.28
N ALA A 247 17.50 11.24 -14.05
CA ALA A 247 18.55 12.16 -14.44
C ALA A 247 19.89 11.85 -13.74
N GLU A 248 19.86 11.49 -12.45
CA GLU A 248 21.05 11.13 -11.68
C GLU A 248 21.61 9.78 -12.13
N MET A 249 20.75 8.80 -12.42
CA MET A 249 21.16 7.50 -12.93
C MET A 249 21.76 7.59 -14.35
N ASN A 250 21.30 8.53 -15.18
CA ASN A 250 21.89 8.78 -16.50
C ASN A 250 23.31 9.36 -16.42
N LYS A 251 23.69 9.97 -15.29
CA LYS A 251 25.07 10.41 -15.05
C LYS A 251 26.01 9.25 -14.71
N VAL A 252 25.45 8.12 -14.25
CA VAL A 252 26.23 6.93 -13.88
C VAL A 252 26.60 6.17 -15.15
N SER A 253 27.88 6.27 -15.53
CA SER A 253 28.43 5.43 -16.60
C SER A 253 28.63 4.00 -16.11
N TRP A 254 27.65 3.13 -16.35
CA TRP A 254 27.78 1.71 -16.05
C TRP A 254 28.94 1.08 -16.84
N SER A 255 29.77 0.27 -16.16
CA SER A 255 30.90 -0.40 -16.78
C SER A 255 30.43 -1.37 -17.87
N SER A 256 31.16 -1.42 -18.99
CA SER A 256 30.84 -2.38 -20.05
C SER A 256 30.98 -3.83 -19.53
N ARG A 257 30.15 -4.75 -20.04
CA ARG A 257 30.18 -6.17 -19.64
C ARG A 257 31.58 -6.79 -19.69
N LYS A 258 32.41 -6.38 -20.66
CA LYS A 258 33.80 -6.83 -20.80
C LYS A 258 34.68 -6.42 -19.61
N ARG A 259 34.55 -5.17 -19.15
CA ARG A 259 35.27 -4.68 -17.96
C ARG A 259 34.79 -5.39 -16.69
N LEU A 260 33.48 -5.53 -16.53
CA LEU A 260 32.88 -6.27 -15.41
C LEU A 260 33.41 -7.71 -15.30
N VAL A 261 33.51 -8.43 -16.42
CA VAL A 261 34.07 -9.79 -16.47
C VAL A 261 35.56 -9.78 -16.17
N GLN A 262 36.32 -8.85 -16.75
CA GLN A 262 37.76 -8.73 -16.50
C GLN A 262 38.04 -8.48 -15.01
N ASP A 263 37.33 -7.53 -14.40
CA ASP A 263 37.49 -7.20 -12.98
C ASP A 263 37.10 -8.39 -12.09
N THR A 264 35.99 -9.08 -12.41
CA THR A 264 35.54 -10.28 -11.66
C THR A 264 36.54 -11.44 -11.78
N ILE A 265 37.10 -11.69 -12.98
CA ILE A 265 38.09 -12.75 -13.19
C ILE A 265 39.37 -12.46 -12.41
N VAL A 266 39.83 -11.21 -12.37
CA VAL A 266 41.01 -10.84 -11.57
C VAL A 266 40.76 -11.14 -10.09
N VAL A 267 39.61 -10.74 -9.54
CA VAL A 267 39.24 -11.04 -8.15
C VAL A 267 39.13 -12.54 -7.90
N LEU A 268 38.56 -13.29 -8.84
CA LEU A 268 38.43 -14.74 -8.73
C LEU A 268 39.81 -15.44 -8.70
N ILE A 269 40.74 -15.01 -9.56
CA ILE A 269 42.09 -15.58 -9.62
C ILE A 269 42.89 -15.22 -8.36
N THR A 270 42.81 -13.98 -7.87
CA THR A 270 43.55 -13.58 -6.66
C THR A 270 43.04 -14.30 -5.42
N THR A 271 41.72 -14.45 -5.28
CA THR A 271 41.13 -15.23 -4.19
C THR A 271 41.48 -16.71 -4.28
N LEU A 272 41.43 -17.31 -5.49
CA LEU A 272 41.85 -18.70 -5.72
C LEU A 272 43.32 -18.93 -5.36
N LEU A 273 44.23 -18.04 -5.81
CA LEU A 273 45.66 -18.15 -5.52
C LEU A 273 45.93 -18.01 -4.02
N LEU A 274 45.24 -17.10 -3.33
CA LEU A 274 45.34 -16.97 -1.88
C LEU A 274 44.85 -18.25 -1.18
N THR A 275 43.71 -18.81 -1.59
CA THR A 275 43.19 -20.07 -1.05
C THR A 275 44.17 -21.22 -1.25
N LEU A 276 44.77 -21.33 -2.44
CA LEU A 276 45.76 -22.36 -2.73
C LEU A 276 47.05 -22.16 -1.89
N PHE A 277 47.52 -20.92 -1.76
CA PHE A 277 48.67 -20.60 -0.93
C PHE A 277 48.43 -20.97 0.53
N LEU A 278 47.27 -20.60 1.09
CA LEU A 278 46.89 -20.97 2.46
C LEU A 278 46.82 -22.49 2.62
N LEU A 279 46.26 -23.21 1.65
CA LEU A 279 46.23 -24.68 1.67
C LEU A 279 47.65 -25.27 1.70
N VAL A 280 48.58 -24.74 0.91
CA VAL A 280 49.98 -25.19 0.91
C VAL A 280 50.64 -24.94 2.26
N ILE A 281 50.42 -23.76 2.85
CA ILE A 281 50.94 -23.40 4.17
C ILE A 281 50.35 -24.32 5.26
N ASP A 282 49.04 -24.58 5.23
CA ASP A 282 48.36 -25.46 6.18
C ASP A 282 48.89 -26.91 6.07
N LEU A 283 49.09 -27.42 4.86
CA LEU A 283 49.70 -28.74 4.63
C LEU A 283 51.15 -28.78 5.10
N PHE A 284 51.93 -27.74 4.81
CA PHE A 284 53.33 -27.64 5.25
C PHE A 284 53.43 -27.65 6.78
N TRP A 285 52.64 -26.82 7.47
CA TRP A 285 52.61 -26.80 8.93
C TRP A 285 52.07 -28.10 9.52
N GLY A 286 51.04 -28.69 8.90
CA GLY A 286 50.52 -29.99 9.30
C GLY A 286 51.59 -31.09 9.26
N TRP A 287 52.33 -31.17 8.15
CA TRP A 287 53.46 -32.09 8.02
C TRP A 287 54.59 -31.77 9.00
N PHE A 288 55.03 -30.51 9.07
CA PHE A 288 56.14 -30.07 9.92
C PHE A 288 55.87 -30.31 11.41
N LEU A 289 54.67 -29.99 11.90
CA LEU A 289 54.31 -30.17 13.31
C LEU A 289 54.04 -31.65 13.68
N SER A 290 53.55 -32.46 12.72
CA SER A 290 53.25 -33.88 12.98
C SER A 290 54.48 -34.79 12.87
N ASP A 291 55.20 -34.75 11.74
CA ASP A 291 56.28 -35.69 11.47
C ASP A 291 57.61 -35.25 12.10
N LEU A 292 57.91 -33.94 12.13
CA LEU A 292 59.19 -33.45 12.64
C LEU A 292 59.17 -33.23 14.16
N LEU A 293 58.09 -32.64 14.69
CA LEU A 293 57.98 -32.29 16.11
C LEU A 293 57.20 -33.31 16.95
N HIS A 294 56.50 -34.29 16.36
CA HIS A 294 55.74 -35.33 17.07
C HIS A 294 54.72 -34.78 18.11
N ILE A 295 54.31 -33.51 17.99
CA ILE A 295 53.36 -32.86 18.91
C ILE A 295 51.90 -33.14 18.48
N LEU A 296 51.66 -33.44 17.20
CA LEU A 296 50.34 -33.79 16.68
C LEU A 296 50.20 -35.31 16.51
N PRO A 297 49.18 -35.94 17.14
CA PRO A 297 48.84 -37.33 16.83
C PRO A 297 48.48 -37.47 15.36
N LYS A 298 49.14 -38.38 14.62
CA LYS A 298 48.73 -38.73 13.25
C LYS A 298 47.26 -39.13 13.28
N ALA A 299 46.44 -38.50 12.44
CA ALA A 299 45.05 -38.86 12.26
C ALA A 299 45.00 -40.33 11.79
N ASP A 300 44.62 -41.23 12.68
CA ASP A 300 44.51 -42.66 12.41
C ASP A 300 43.27 -42.90 11.52
N PRO A 301 43.43 -43.34 10.26
CA PRO A 301 42.32 -43.52 9.33
C PRO A 301 41.29 -44.55 9.83
N ASN A 302 41.65 -45.42 10.78
CA ASN A 302 40.73 -46.37 11.39
C ASN A 302 39.82 -45.74 12.45
N LYS A 303 40.26 -44.69 13.16
CA LYS A 303 39.43 -43.99 14.14
C LYS A 303 38.32 -43.16 13.48
N ALA A 304 38.59 -42.58 12.31
CA ALA A 304 37.59 -41.84 11.53
C ALA A 304 36.45 -42.75 11.02
N LYS A 305 36.76 -43.98 10.59
CA LYS A 305 35.74 -44.97 10.20
C LYS A 305 34.92 -45.46 11.40
N GLN A 306 35.53 -45.60 12.56
CA GLN A 306 34.85 -46.07 13.77
C GLN A 306 33.87 -45.02 14.34
N SER A 307 34.15 -43.73 14.17
CA SER A 307 33.21 -42.64 14.50
C SER A 307 32.00 -42.57 13.56
N ASP A 308 32.16 -42.88 12.27
CA ASP A 308 31.05 -42.92 11.32
C ASP A 308 30.12 -44.14 11.56
N GLU A 309 30.69 -45.30 11.90
CA GLU A 309 29.90 -46.50 12.23
C GLU A 309 29.17 -46.40 13.58
N THR A 310 29.73 -45.66 14.55
CA THR A 310 29.09 -45.40 15.84
C THR A 310 28.09 -44.24 15.81
N GLY A 311 28.28 -43.27 14.91
CA GLY A 311 27.33 -42.17 14.65
C GLY A 311 26.04 -42.62 13.96
N LEU A 312 26.08 -43.70 13.17
CA LEU A 312 24.89 -44.32 12.55
C LEU A 312 24.07 -45.22 13.51
N LYS A 313 24.58 -45.49 14.72
CA LYS A 313 23.93 -46.37 15.72
C LYS A 313 23.37 -45.63 16.94
N GLN A 314 23.22 -44.32 16.87
CA GLN A 314 22.43 -43.56 17.84
C GLN A 314 21.00 -43.41 17.28
N PRO A 315 20.02 -44.21 17.76
CA PRO A 315 18.63 -43.95 17.43
C PRO A 315 18.20 -42.66 18.14
N TRP A 316 17.72 -41.68 17.37
CA TRP A 316 16.83 -40.65 17.89
C TRP A 316 15.47 -41.30 18.17
#